data_AF-A0A525J943-F1
#
_entry.id   AF-A0A525J943-F1
#
_cell.length_a   1.000
_cell.length_b   1.000
_cell.length_c   1.000
_cell.angle_alpha   90.00
_cell.angle_beta   90.00
_cell.angle_gamma   90.00
#
_symmetry.space_group_name_H-M   'P 1'
#
loop_
_entity.id
_entity.type
_entity.pdbx_description
1 polymer ?
#
loop_
_entity_poly.entity_id
_entity_poly.type
_entity_poly.pdbx_seq_one_letter_code
_entity_poly.pdbx_strand_id
1 'polypeptide(L)'
;MPQRGHELRIACAVLFATVGLSCAAMAEPAKPLTLDSAVTDYCAAWSAADRGVRDRLLARVWAPDGVYSDPEPTLAKGRTALSDAVAAFQRQYPGAHFQCSAPQMHHGAMRVTWILLRPDGSQVTQGEDIYDMARDGRIQRVVGFFGDPPQAAPILPAKASAAAQGGAAPLVGTWRLVSATERMRDGTERPDPNVGAQGRGYIVYTATGQVCAMLGHSQRARWAIADQPSAAEAGAIPENLVAYCGTYSVDEAGGFVVHHVEIDLSPNGTGTDRKRFFTVTGDRLVLRAAPPLPEDVQALTITWERVR
;
A
#
# COMPACT_ATOMS: atom_id res chain seq x y z
N MET A 1 -12.76 -32.54 71.16
CA MET A 1 -11.93 -32.60 72.40
C MET A 1 -11.73 -34.06 72.77
N PRO A 2 -10.62 -34.49 73.41
CA PRO A 2 -9.26 -33.91 73.51
C PRO A 2 -8.19 -34.93 72.98
N GLN A 3 -6.86 -34.85 73.15
CA GLN A 3 -5.90 -33.78 73.53
C GLN A 3 -5.12 -33.31 72.26
N ARG A 4 -3.79 -33.12 72.04
CA ARG A 4 -2.44 -33.29 72.69
C ARG A 4 -1.99 -34.72 73.05
N GLY A 5 -0.69 -35.07 73.11
CA GLY A 5 0.57 -34.40 72.72
C GLY A 5 1.82 -35.13 73.28
N HIS A 6 3.06 -34.63 73.04
CA HIS A 6 4.34 -35.04 73.70
C HIS A 6 4.87 -36.49 73.36
N GLU A 7 6.16 -36.89 73.27
CA GLU A 7 7.54 -36.31 73.21
C GLU A 7 8.35 -37.19 72.19
N LEU A 8 9.50 -36.90 71.55
CA LEU A 8 10.76 -36.13 71.75
C LEU A 8 11.96 -36.89 72.39
N ARG A 9 12.93 -37.32 71.52
CA ARG A 9 14.31 -37.84 71.79
C ARG A 9 14.40 -39.27 72.35
N ILE A 10 15.28 -40.18 71.88
CA ILE A 10 16.78 -40.17 71.97
C ILE A 10 17.41 -41.15 70.93
N ALA A 11 18.58 -40.76 70.39
CA ALA A 11 19.78 -41.48 69.84
C ALA A 11 19.79 -43.02 69.54
N CYS A 12 20.75 -43.61 68.78
CA CYS A 12 22.05 -43.11 68.30
C CYS A 12 22.67 -43.91 67.11
N ALA A 13 23.31 -43.20 66.16
CA ALA A 13 24.46 -43.56 65.30
C ALA A 13 24.47 -44.82 64.39
N VAL A 14 25.53 -44.90 63.53
CA VAL A 14 25.89 -45.98 62.57
C VAL A 14 24.99 -46.02 61.31
N LEU A 15 25.47 -45.93 60.05
CA LEU A 15 26.83 -45.75 59.50
C LEU A 15 26.80 -44.86 58.21
N PHE A 16 27.93 -44.74 57.52
CA PHE A 16 28.11 -43.96 56.28
C PHE A 16 27.57 -44.63 55.01
N ALA A 17 27.01 -43.81 54.12
CA ALA A 17 27.07 -43.98 52.66
C ALA A 17 27.30 -42.61 52.00
N THR A 18 28.15 -42.52 50.98
CA THR A 18 28.59 -41.24 50.42
C THR A 18 27.56 -40.61 49.50
N VAL A 19 26.89 -39.55 49.95
CA VAL A 19 26.01 -38.72 49.10
C VAL A 19 26.71 -37.40 48.79
N GLY A 20 27.44 -37.36 47.67
CA GLY A 20 27.97 -36.14 47.08
C GLY A 20 26.90 -35.31 46.39
N LEU A 21 25.88 -34.87 47.14
CA LEU A 21 24.84 -33.98 46.61
C LEU A 21 25.44 -32.58 46.42
N SER A 22 26.12 -32.38 45.29
CA SER A 22 26.46 -31.03 44.82
C SER A 22 25.16 -30.24 44.75
N CYS A 23 25.11 -29.10 45.44
CA CYS A 23 23.95 -28.23 45.42
C CYS A 23 23.89 -27.56 44.05
N ALA A 24 23.26 -28.23 43.09
CA ALA A 24 22.86 -27.62 41.84
C ALA A 24 21.96 -26.43 42.20
N ALA A 25 22.49 -25.23 42.06
CA ALA A 25 21.71 -24.02 42.19
C ALA A 25 20.57 -24.11 41.18
N MET A 26 19.35 -24.28 41.69
CA MET A 26 18.13 -24.34 40.89
C MET A 26 17.98 -22.98 40.23
N ALA A 27 18.49 -22.86 39.01
CA ALA A 27 18.49 -21.62 38.26
C ALA A 27 17.06 -21.09 38.19
N GLU A 28 16.87 -19.81 38.50
CA GLU A 28 15.54 -19.20 38.51
C GLU A 28 14.84 -19.48 37.18
N PRO A 29 13.54 -19.85 37.18
CA PRO A 29 12.83 -20.21 35.96
C PRO A 29 12.89 -19.03 34.98
N ALA A 30 13.59 -19.25 33.87
CA ALA A 30 13.98 -18.18 32.96
C ALA A 30 12.76 -17.34 32.55
N LYS A 31 12.84 -16.02 32.79
CA LYS A 31 11.73 -15.09 32.57
C LYS A 31 11.15 -15.30 31.16
N PRO A 32 9.81 -15.49 31.02
CA PRO A 32 9.17 -15.70 29.73
C PRO A 32 9.59 -14.67 28.69
N LEU A 33 9.87 -15.14 27.48
CA LEU A 33 10.34 -14.30 26.38
C LEU A 33 9.18 -13.44 25.85
N THR A 34 9.18 -12.14 26.19
CA THR A 34 8.27 -11.15 25.60
C THR A 34 8.86 -10.60 24.30
N LEU A 35 8.02 -10.08 23.41
CA LEU A 35 8.46 -9.49 22.14
C LEU A 35 9.53 -8.40 22.34
N ASP A 36 9.30 -7.47 23.27
CA ASP A 36 10.26 -6.39 23.60
C ASP A 36 11.61 -6.95 24.05
N SER A 37 11.60 -8.01 24.87
CA SER A 37 12.84 -8.66 25.31
C SER A 37 13.51 -9.49 24.20
N ALA A 38 12.74 -10.05 23.26
CA ALA A 38 13.28 -10.73 22.09
C ALA A 38 14.02 -9.75 21.16
N VAL A 39 13.41 -8.58 20.90
CA VAL A 39 14.05 -7.51 20.12
C VAL A 39 15.25 -6.92 20.85
N THR A 40 15.14 -6.65 22.16
CA THR A 40 16.24 -6.07 22.97
C THR A 40 17.47 -6.98 22.96
N ASP A 41 17.30 -8.27 23.25
CA ASP A 41 18.38 -9.26 23.23
C ASP A 41 18.97 -9.46 21.83
N TYR A 42 18.14 -9.41 20.77
CA TYR A 42 18.58 -9.56 19.38
C TYR A 42 19.40 -8.35 18.91
N CYS A 43 18.93 -7.14 19.21
CA CYS A 43 19.63 -5.87 18.98
C CYS A 43 20.97 -5.83 19.74
N ALA A 44 20.98 -6.32 20.98
CA ALA A 44 22.18 -6.49 21.79
C ALA A 44 23.13 -7.57 21.23
N ALA A 45 22.61 -8.65 20.64
CA ALA A 45 23.42 -9.71 20.03
C ALA A 45 24.21 -9.20 18.81
N TRP A 46 23.58 -8.41 17.94
CA TRP A 46 24.25 -7.70 16.82
C TRP A 46 25.29 -6.67 17.31
N SER A 47 25.03 -6.05 18.46
CA SER A 47 25.93 -5.09 19.10
C SER A 47 27.05 -5.73 19.94
N ALA A 48 27.06 -7.06 20.09
CA ALA A 48 28.00 -7.77 20.96
C ALA A 48 29.25 -8.22 20.20
N ALA A 49 30.38 -7.55 20.45
CA ALA A 49 31.70 -7.99 19.97
C ALA A 49 32.11 -9.36 20.55
N ASP A 50 31.95 -9.55 21.87
CA ASP A 50 32.26 -10.84 22.52
C ASP A 50 31.33 -11.97 22.05
N ARG A 51 31.94 -13.08 21.64
CA ARG A 51 31.23 -14.28 21.20
C ARG A 51 30.49 -14.96 22.36
N GLY A 52 31.02 -14.93 23.58
CA GLY A 52 30.36 -15.54 24.75
C GLY A 52 29.06 -14.84 25.14
N VAL A 53 29.02 -13.51 25.12
CA VAL A 53 27.79 -12.71 25.26
C VAL A 53 26.83 -12.99 24.10
N ARG A 54 27.30 -12.90 22.86
CA ARG A 54 26.46 -13.05 21.67
C ARG A 54 25.81 -14.44 21.55
N ASP A 55 26.57 -15.51 21.76
CA ASP A 55 26.07 -16.88 21.70
C ASP A 55 25.01 -17.13 22.77
N ARG A 56 25.13 -16.53 23.97
CA ARG A 56 24.11 -16.61 25.04
C ARG A 56 22.83 -15.88 24.67
N LEU A 57 22.92 -14.69 24.09
CA LEU A 57 21.76 -13.92 23.61
C LEU A 57 21.02 -14.67 22.49
N LEU A 58 21.75 -15.15 21.48
CA LEU A 58 21.17 -15.95 20.39
C LEU A 58 20.61 -17.29 20.88
N ALA A 59 21.21 -17.92 21.91
CA ALA A 59 20.65 -19.13 22.52
C ALA A 59 19.31 -18.90 23.22
N ARG A 60 19.07 -17.68 23.74
CA ARG A 60 17.78 -17.27 24.30
C ARG A 60 16.75 -17.00 23.20
N VAL A 61 17.05 -16.13 22.23
CA VAL A 61 16.03 -15.55 21.33
C VAL A 61 15.96 -16.08 19.90
N TRP A 62 16.99 -16.74 19.40
CA TRP A 62 17.01 -17.24 18.01
C TRP A 62 16.63 -18.73 17.97
N ALA A 63 15.79 -19.16 17.03
CA ALA A 63 15.49 -20.58 16.82
C ALA A 63 16.79 -21.36 16.45
N PRO A 64 16.97 -22.63 16.86
CA PRO A 64 18.20 -23.38 16.57
C PRO A 64 18.55 -23.44 15.08
N ASP A 65 17.53 -23.48 14.22
CA ASP A 65 17.55 -23.54 12.76
C ASP A 65 17.18 -22.21 12.07
N GLY A 66 17.01 -21.12 12.83
CA GLY A 66 16.47 -19.86 12.33
C GLY A 66 17.33 -19.20 11.24
N VAL A 67 16.68 -18.50 10.29
CA VAL A 67 17.30 -17.99 9.06
C VAL A 67 17.33 -16.46 9.03
N TYR A 68 18.50 -15.87 8.80
CA TYR A 68 18.68 -14.43 8.60
C TYR A 68 19.13 -14.14 7.16
N SER A 69 18.56 -13.10 6.56
CA SER A 69 18.99 -12.55 5.27
C SER A 69 18.78 -11.04 5.21
N ASP A 70 19.67 -10.33 4.52
CA ASP A 70 19.61 -8.89 4.26
C ASP A 70 19.87 -8.60 2.76
N PRO A 71 19.98 -7.32 2.31
CA PRO A 71 20.25 -7.00 0.90
C PRO A 71 21.72 -7.23 0.46
N GLU A 72 22.62 -7.49 1.41
CA GLU A 72 24.02 -7.86 1.18
C GLU A 72 24.10 -9.39 0.94
N PRO A 73 25.27 -9.99 0.61
CA PRO A 73 25.39 -11.45 0.45
C PRO A 73 25.24 -12.26 1.75
N THR A 74 24.65 -11.71 2.82
CA THR A 74 24.49 -12.38 4.11
C THR A 74 23.29 -13.34 4.10
N LEU A 75 23.55 -14.64 4.09
CA LEU A 75 22.54 -15.67 4.35
C LEU A 75 23.01 -16.61 5.47
N ALA A 76 22.55 -16.36 6.69
CA ALA A 76 22.91 -17.15 7.87
C ALA A 76 21.80 -18.13 8.24
N LYS A 77 22.16 -19.40 8.48
CA LYS A 77 21.23 -20.47 8.88
C LYS A 77 21.67 -21.08 10.20
N GLY A 78 20.79 -21.02 11.20
CA GLY A 78 21.07 -21.44 12.56
C GLY A 78 22.00 -20.50 13.34
N ARG A 79 22.03 -20.70 14.67
CA ARG A 79 22.67 -19.79 15.64
C ARG A 79 24.15 -19.52 15.37
N THR A 80 24.91 -20.54 14.99
CA THR A 80 26.36 -20.43 14.75
C THR A 80 26.67 -19.51 13.57
N ALA A 81 26.02 -19.74 12.42
CA ALA A 81 26.22 -18.92 11.23
C ALA A 81 25.82 -17.45 11.46
N LEU A 82 24.77 -17.21 12.23
CA LEU A 82 24.39 -15.85 12.63
C LEU A 82 25.43 -15.22 13.57
N SER A 83 25.92 -15.93 14.58
CA SER A 83 26.98 -15.43 15.47
C SER A 83 28.28 -15.12 14.73
N ASP A 84 28.62 -15.89 13.70
CA ASP A 84 29.82 -15.67 12.90
C ASP A 84 29.62 -14.55 11.84
N ALA A 85 28.40 -14.34 11.34
CA ALA A 85 28.03 -13.18 10.53
C ALA A 85 28.10 -11.86 11.32
N VAL A 86 27.53 -11.82 12.54
CA VAL A 86 27.70 -10.68 13.46
C VAL A 86 29.19 -10.46 13.77
N ALA A 87 29.98 -11.51 13.93
CA ALA A 87 31.43 -11.38 14.14
C ALA A 87 32.14 -10.74 12.93
N ALA A 88 31.65 -10.97 11.70
CA ALA A 88 32.17 -10.29 10.51
C ALA A 88 31.78 -8.81 10.49
N PHE A 89 30.50 -8.52 10.75
CA PHE A 89 29.99 -7.15 10.92
C PHE A 89 30.78 -6.35 11.97
N GLN A 90 31.02 -6.91 13.17
CA GLN A 90 31.81 -6.27 14.23
C GLN A 90 33.31 -6.10 13.89
N ARG A 91 33.85 -6.79 12.86
CA ARG A 91 35.18 -6.50 12.32
C ARG A 91 35.16 -5.36 11.31
N GLN A 92 34.07 -5.20 10.56
CA GLN A 92 33.88 -4.13 9.58
C GLN A 92 33.50 -2.80 10.25
N TYR A 93 32.73 -2.85 11.34
CA TYR A 93 32.30 -1.70 12.13
C TYR A 93 32.63 -1.88 13.63
N PRO A 94 33.91 -1.80 14.05
CA PRO A 94 34.31 -2.10 15.44
C PRO A 94 33.61 -1.23 16.48
N GLY A 95 32.88 -1.87 17.40
CA GLY A 95 32.15 -1.20 18.48
C GLY A 95 30.89 -0.45 18.02
N ALA A 96 30.48 -0.61 16.76
CA ALA A 96 29.20 -0.10 16.30
C ALA A 96 28.07 -0.94 16.89
N HIS A 97 26.93 -0.28 17.16
CA HIS A 97 25.81 -0.84 17.88
C HIS A 97 24.48 -0.35 17.31
N PHE A 98 23.43 -1.14 17.56
CA PHE A 98 22.09 -0.85 17.05
C PHE A 98 21.20 -0.25 18.15
N GLN A 99 20.39 0.74 17.77
CA GLN A 99 19.21 1.16 18.53
C GLN A 99 17.97 0.67 17.77
N CYS A 100 17.16 -0.17 18.41
CA CYS A 100 15.99 -0.80 17.80
C CYS A 100 14.68 -0.24 18.38
N SER A 101 13.63 -0.16 17.56
CA SER A 101 12.31 0.30 17.96
C SER A 101 11.59 -0.69 18.89
N ALA A 102 10.49 -0.24 19.50
CA ALA A 102 9.49 -1.17 20.00
C ALA A 102 8.92 -2.01 18.82
N PRO A 103 8.61 -3.31 19.02
CA PRO A 103 8.07 -4.15 17.96
C PRO A 103 6.60 -3.82 17.62
N GLN A 104 6.27 -3.91 16.33
CA GLN A 104 4.90 -4.06 15.86
C GLN A 104 4.68 -5.53 15.48
N MET A 105 3.54 -6.13 15.82
CA MET A 105 3.28 -7.57 15.63
C MET A 105 1.83 -7.83 15.23
N HIS A 106 1.62 -8.67 14.22
CA HIS A 106 0.34 -9.33 13.98
C HIS A 106 0.52 -10.70 13.31
N HIS A 107 -0.37 -11.66 13.59
CA HIS A 107 -0.42 -12.96 12.89
C HIS A 107 0.90 -13.77 12.88
N GLY A 108 1.80 -13.54 13.85
CA GLY A 108 3.12 -14.20 13.93
C GLY A 108 4.25 -13.49 13.18
N ALA A 109 3.93 -12.44 12.42
CA ALA A 109 4.90 -11.56 11.75
C ALA A 109 5.14 -10.29 12.59
N MET A 110 6.39 -9.98 12.88
CA MET A 110 6.83 -8.81 13.64
C MET A 110 7.69 -7.87 12.77
N ARG A 111 7.66 -6.58 13.09
CA ARG A 111 8.36 -5.51 12.38
C ARG A 111 9.06 -4.58 13.38
N VAL A 112 10.32 -4.25 13.11
CA VAL A 112 11.18 -3.41 13.96
C VAL A 112 12.00 -2.50 13.04
N THR A 113 12.08 -1.21 13.34
CA THR A 113 13.06 -0.31 12.71
C THR A 113 14.30 -0.17 13.59
N TRP A 114 15.46 0.04 12.97
CA TRP A 114 16.72 0.16 13.70
C TRP A 114 17.63 1.25 13.11
N ILE A 115 18.51 1.78 13.95
CA ILE A 115 19.55 2.74 13.59
C ILE A 115 20.91 2.15 13.98
N LEU A 116 21.86 2.16 13.04
CA LEU A 116 23.24 1.74 13.28
C LEU A 116 24.09 2.96 13.67
N LEU A 117 24.67 2.93 14.87
CA LEU A 117 25.52 3.98 15.43
C LEU A 117 26.97 3.52 15.59
N ARG A 118 27.91 4.44 15.36
CA ARG A 118 29.33 4.28 15.72
C ARG A 118 29.54 4.46 17.24
N PRO A 119 30.73 4.10 17.79
CA PRO A 119 31.08 4.36 19.20
C PRO A 119 30.97 5.83 19.65
N ASP A 120 31.07 6.79 18.73
CA ASP A 120 30.92 8.23 18.99
C ASP A 120 29.46 8.73 18.93
N GLY A 121 28.49 7.83 18.71
CA GLY A 121 27.07 8.16 18.56
C GLY A 121 26.67 8.65 17.17
N SER A 122 27.60 8.77 16.21
CA SER A 122 27.25 9.15 14.83
C SER A 122 26.58 8.02 14.07
N GLN A 123 25.51 8.35 13.34
CA GLN A 123 24.77 7.39 12.52
C GLN A 123 25.61 6.92 11.32
N VAL A 124 25.51 5.62 11.01
CA VAL A 124 26.08 4.99 9.82
C VAL A 124 24.99 4.80 8.76
N THR A 125 23.88 4.19 9.16
CA THR A 125 22.68 3.94 8.35
C THR A 125 21.50 3.62 9.28
N GLN A 126 20.33 3.34 8.70
CA GLN A 126 19.16 2.79 9.39
C GLN A 126 18.50 1.71 8.53
N GLY A 127 17.46 1.06 9.04
CA GLY A 127 16.74 0.01 8.33
C GLY A 127 15.45 -0.43 9.01
N GLU A 128 14.80 -1.39 8.38
CA GLU A 128 13.59 -2.07 8.87
C GLU A 128 13.72 -3.57 8.65
N ASP A 129 13.42 -4.35 9.69
CA ASP A 129 13.48 -5.80 9.68
C ASP A 129 12.07 -6.41 9.81
N ILE A 130 11.80 -7.47 9.05
CA ILE A 130 10.61 -8.31 9.16
C ILE A 130 10.98 -9.68 9.74
N TYR A 131 10.29 -10.06 10.82
CA TYR A 131 10.56 -11.24 11.65
C TYR A 131 9.41 -12.24 11.56
N ASP A 132 9.70 -13.54 11.41
CA ASP A 132 8.74 -14.61 11.76
C ASP A 132 9.07 -15.16 13.14
N MET A 133 8.04 -15.41 13.96
CA MET A 133 8.22 -16.04 15.27
C MET A 133 7.88 -17.54 15.25
N ALA A 134 8.75 -18.33 15.88
CA ALA A 134 8.54 -19.74 16.16
C ALA A 134 7.48 -19.95 17.25
N ARG A 135 6.92 -21.17 17.33
CA ARG A 135 5.88 -21.54 18.31
C ARG A 135 6.35 -21.50 19.78
N ASP A 136 7.65 -21.48 20.02
CA ASP A 136 8.26 -21.35 21.36
C ASP A 136 8.54 -19.88 21.75
N GLY A 137 8.14 -18.92 20.91
CA GLY A 137 8.36 -17.48 21.12
C GLY A 137 9.72 -16.97 20.65
N ARG A 138 10.58 -17.80 20.05
CA ARG A 138 11.85 -17.37 19.46
C ARG A 138 11.69 -16.81 18.04
N ILE A 139 12.69 -16.10 17.57
CA ILE A 139 12.77 -15.61 16.18
C ILE A 139 13.16 -16.78 15.27
N GLN A 140 12.31 -17.11 14.29
CA GLN A 140 12.51 -18.17 13.30
C GLN A 140 13.15 -17.65 12.01
N ARG A 141 12.79 -16.44 11.58
CA ARG A 141 13.31 -15.80 10.37
C ARG A 141 13.46 -14.31 10.57
N VAL A 142 14.46 -13.70 9.93
CA VAL A 142 14.57 -12.25 9.73
C VAL A 142 14.89 -11.96 8.27
N VAL A 143 14.20 -10.98 7.70
CA VAL A 143 14.56 -10.32 6.43
C VAL A 143 14.75 -8.84 6.72
N GLY A 144 15.99 -8.37 6.61
CA GLY A 144 16.36 -6.97 6.79
C GLY A 144 16.27 -6.15 5.51
N PHE A 145 15.97 -4.87 5.64
CA PHE A 145 15.98 -3.86 4.58
C PHE A 145 16.77 -2.64 5.06
N PHE A 146 17.69 -2.12 4.23
CA PHE A 146 18.59 -1.03 4.60
C PHE A 146 18.17 0.29 3.96
N GLY A 147 18.47 1.40 4.64
CA GLY A 147 18.07 2.76 4.25
C GLY A 147 16.77 3.20 4.92
N ASP A 148 16.17 4.27 4.38
CA ASP A 148 14.86 4.72 4.84
C ASP A 148 13.77 3.70 4.45
N PRO A 149 12.86 3.32 5.36
CA PRO A 149 11.68 2.55 4.95
C PRO A 149 10.89 3.38 3.93
N PRO A 150 10.39 2.77 2.84
CA PRO A 150 9.88 3.52 1.70
C PRO A 150 8.71 4.43 2.10
N GLN A 151 8.94 5.75 2.05
CA GLN A 151 7.87 6.75 2.16
C GLN A 151 6.77 6.41 1.15
N ALA A 152 5.51 6.48 1.60
CA ALA A 152 4.28 6.05 0.91
C ALA A 152 4.45 5.96 -0.62
N ALA A 153 4.84 4.77 -1.10
CA ALA A 153 5.54 4.64 -2.36
C ALA A 153 4.67 5.12 -3.55
N PRO A 154 5.28 5.73 -4.58
CA PRO A 154 4.60 5.84 -5.86
C PRO A 154 4.15 4.44 -6.29
N ILE A 155 2.85 4.30 -6.56
CA ILE A 155 2.22 3.01 -6.88
C ILE A 155 3.06 2.33 -7.96
N LEU A 156 3.52 1.09 -7.69
CA LEU A 156 4.31 0.31 -8.65
C LEU A 156 3.64 0.39 -10.02
N PRO A 157 4.31 0.91 -11.05
CA PRO A 157 3.63 1.28 -12.29
C PRO A 157 3.05 0.03 -12.94
N ALA A 158 1.72 -0.10 -12.86
CA ALA A 158 0.97 -1.02 -13.69
C ALA A 158 1.39 -0.73 -15.14
N LYS A 159 1.81 -1.77 -15.88
CA LYS A 159 2.44 -1.65 -17.21
C LYS A 159 1.72 -0.60 -18.05
N ALA A 160 2.34 0.56 -18.21
CA ALA A 160 1.74 1.66 -18.95
C ALA A 160 1.49 1.20 -20.39
N SER A 161 0.25 1.26 -20.84
CA SER A 161 -0.03 1.10 -22.27
C SER A 161 0.69 2.22 -23.01
N ALA A 162 1.48 1.88 -24.02
CA ALA A 162 2.40 2.81 -24.68
C ALA A 162 1.69 3.92 -25.48
N ALA A 163 0.35 3.95 -25.50
CA ALA A 163 -0.46 4.96 -26.18
C ALA A 163 -0.52 6.33 -25.47
N ALA A 164 -0.09 6.43 -24.20
CA ALA A 164 -0.23 7.64 -23.38
C ALA A 164 1.11 8.32 -23.05
N GLN A 165 1.95 8.59 -24.05
CA GLN A 165 3.20 9.35 -23.89
C GLN A 165 3.35 10.42 -24.98
N GLY A 166 3.47 11.68 -24.57
CA GLY A 166 3.42 12.86 -25.45
C GLY A 166 2.02 13.47 -25.53
N GLY A 167 1.82 14.62 -24.89
CA GLY A 167 0.65 15.49 -25.13
C GLY A 167 -0.61 15.32 -24.28
N ALA A 168 -0.78 14.22 -23.54
CA ALA A 168 -1.96 14.05 -22.68
C ALA A 168 -2.01 15.00 -21.45
N ALA A 169 -0.87 15.53 -21.02
CA ALA A 169 -0.71 16.24 -19.75
C ALA A 169 -1.70 17.41 -19.47
N PRO A 170 -2.09 18.26 -20.45
CA PRO A 170 -3.08 19.32 -20.20
C PRO A 170 -4.49 18.78 -19.91
N LEU A 171 -4.85 17.63 -20.50
CA LEU A 171 -6.17 16.99 -20.35
C LEU A 171 -6.30 16.20 -19.05
N VAL A 172 -5.21 15.62 -18.53
CA VAL A 172 -5.23 14.81 -17.31
C VAL A 172 -5.88 15.58 -16.14
N GLY A 173 -6.79 14.90 -15.43
CA GLY A 173 -7.53 15.43 -14.30
C GLY A 173 -9.04 15.16 -14.38
N THR A 174 -9.75 15.62 -13.35
CA THR A 174 -11.22 15.60 -13.27
C THR A 174 -11.77 16.96 -13.69
N TRP A 175 -12.76 16.97 -14.56
CA TRP A 175 -13.38 18.17 -15.10
C TRP A 175 -14.89 18.14 -14.86
N ARG A 176 -15.46 19.20 -14.30
CA ARG A 176 -16.91 19.38 -14.09
C ARG A 176 -17.54 20.05 -15.30
N LEU A 177 -18.71 19.59 -15.71
CA LEU A 177 -19.47 20.21 -16.80
C LEU A 177 -19.89 21.64 -16.43
N VAL A 178 -19.74 22.57 -17.39
CA VAL A 178 -20.27 23.94 -17.28
C VAL A 178 -21.32 24.20 -18.36
N SER A 179 -21.15 23.69 -19.59
CA SER A 179 -22.20 23.72 -20.62
C SER A 179 -22.00 22.65 -21.70
N ALA A 180 -23.09 22.25 -22.34
CA ALA A 180 -23.09 21.53 -23.62
C ALA A 180 -24.08 22.22 -24.56
N THR A 181 -23.59 22.72 -25.69
CA THR A 181 -24.35 23.60 -26.60
C THR A 181 -24.20 23.14 -28.04
N GLU A 182 -25.32 22.98 -28.72
CA GLU A 182 -25.41 22.79 -30.16
C GLU A 182 -25.67 24.14 -30.84
N ARG A 183 -24.82 24.51 -31.80
CA ARG A 183 -25.07 25.61 -32.72
C ARG A 183 -25.61 25.05 -34.03
N MET A 184 -26.74 25.58 -34.45
CA MET A 184 -27.57 25.08 -35.55
C MET A 184 -27.17 25.69 -36.89
N ARG A 185 -27.57 25.08 -38.02
CA ARG A 185 -27.26 25.62 -39.36
C ARG A 185 -27.97 26.92 -39.71
N ASP A 186 -29.09 27.23 -39.06
CA ASP A 186 -29.81 28.51 -39.19
C ASP A 186 -29.16 29.65 -38.38
N GLY A 187 -28.13 29.35 -37.59
CA GLY A 187 -27.43 30.30 -36.72
C GLY A 187 -27.96 30.38 -35.29
N THR A 188 -29.02 29.64 -34.94
CA THR A 188 -29.49 29.54 -33.55
C THR A 188 -28.57 28.66 -32.70
N GLU A 189 -28.71 28.75 -31.37
CA GLU A 189 -28.05 27.85 -30.41
C GLU A 189 -29.08 27.23 -29.45
N ARG A 190 -28.88 25.96 -29.11
CA ARG A 190 -29.67 25.23 -28.11
C ARG A 190 -28.75 24.43 -27.17
N PRO A 191 -29.17 24.11 -25.93
CA PRO A 191 -28.49 23.11 -25.12
C PRO A 191 -28.48 21.75 -25.83
N ASP A 192 -27.44 20.93 -25.60
CA ASP A 192 -27.44 19.51 -26.01
C ASP A 192 -28.68 18.80 -25.41
N PRO A 193 -29.47 18.06 -26.21
CA PRO A 193 -30.75 17.51 -25.76
C PRO A 193 -30.61 16.47 -24.63
N ASN A 194 -29.49 15.76 -24.55
CA ASN A 194 -29.24 14.73 -23.53
C ASN A 194 -28.74 15.32 -22.20
N VAL A 195 -28.33 16.60 -22.23
CA VAL A 195 -27.65 17.29 -21.12
C VAL A 195 -28.50 18.43 -20.55
N GLY A 196 -29.20 19.17 -21.41
CA GLY A 196 -30.10 20.26 -21.02
C GLY A 196 -29.40 21.53 -20.55
N ALA A 197 -30.17 22.63 -20.44
CA ALA A 197 -29.68 23.95 -20.07
C ALA A 197 -29.04 24.03 -18.67
N GLN A 198 -29.41 23.10 -17.78
CA GLN A 198 -28.87 22.97 -16.43
C GLN A 198 -28.13 21.65 -16.24
N GLY A 199 -27.46 21.15 -17.28
CA GLY A 199 -26.76 19.87 -17.24
C GLY A 199 -25.70 19.79 -16.14
N ARG A 200 -25.50 18.59 -15.61
CA ARG A 200 -24.44 18.28 -14.64
C ARG A 200 -23.71 17.01 -15.06
N GLY A 201 -22.41 16.98 -14.79
CA GLY A 201 -21.58 15.82 -15.12
C GLY A 201 -20.10 16.05 -14.87
N TYR A 202 -19.34 15.01 -15.15
CA TYR A 202 -17.88 15.02 -15.11
C TYR A 202 -17.30 14.30 -16.33
N ILE A 203 -16.13 14.75 -16.78
CA ILE A 203 -15.21 13.94 -17.58
C ILE A 203 -13.89 13.83 -16.83
N VAL A 204 -13.32 12.63 -16.81
CA VAL A 204 -12.05 12.31 -16.15
C VAL A 204 -11.11 11.77 -17.20
N TYR A 205 -9.91 12.34 -17.28
CA TYR A 205 -8.78 11.79 -18.04
C TYR A 205 -7.70 11.36 -17.05
N THR A 206 -7.33 10.09 -17.06
CA THR A 206 -6.26 9.57 -16.19
C THR A 206 -4.89 9.72 -16.86
N ALA A 207 -3.82 9.82 -16.07
CA ALA A 207 -2.45 9.72 -16.56
C ALA A 207 -2.12 8.33 -17.14
N THR A 208 -2.91 7.31 -16.80
CA THR A 208 -2.79 5.92 -17.29
C THR A 208 -3.59 5.65 -18.57
N GLY A 209 -4.13 6.70 -19.22
CA GLY A 209 -4.72 6.62 -20.57
C GLY A 209 -6.21 6.28 -20.64
N GLN A 210 -6.94 6.29 -19.52
CA GLN A 210 -8.40 6.08 -19.49
C GLN A 210 -9.15 7.42 -19.56
N VAL A 211 -10.29 7.41 -20.25
CA VAL A 211 -11.28 8.48 -20.24
C VAL A 211 -12.63 7.92 -19.78
N CYS A 212 -13.30 8.63 -18.88
CA CYS A 212 -14.68 8.35 -18.47
C CYS A 212 -15.47 9.64 -18.47
N ALA A 213 -16.63 9.67 -19.12
CA ALA A 213 -17.53 10.80 -19.13
C ALA A 213 -18.93 10.38 -18.69
N MET A 214 -19.51 11.12 -17.75
CA MET A 214 -20.90 10.95 -17.32
C MET A 214 -21.53 12.32 -17.14
N LEU A 215 -22.49 12.67 -17.98
CA LEU A 215 -23.18 13.96 -18.00
C LEU A 215 -24.63 13.82 -18.45
N GLY A 216 -25.52 14.64 -17.90
CA GLY A 216 -26.95 14.62 -18.24
C GLY A 216 -27.72 15.73 -17.54
N HIS A 217 -29.05 15.70 -17.65
CA HIS A 217 -29.92 16.68 -16.99
C HIS A 217 -29.77 16.65 -15.47
N SER A 218 -29.75 17.81 -14.82
CA SER A 218 -29.73 17.90 -13.36
C SER A 218 -31.06 17.54 -12.68
N GLN A 219 -32.17 17.66 -13.42
CA GLN A 219 -33.54 17.50 -12.91
C GLN A 219 -34.21 16.21 -13.41
N ARG A 220 -33.45 15.13 -13.65
CA ARG A 220 -34.03 13.83 -14.02
C ARG A 220 -35.06 13.39 -12.98
N ALA A 221 -36.22 12.93 -13.45
CA ALA A 221 -37.27 12.42 -12.59
C ALA A 221 -36.79 11.25 -11.72
N ARG A 222 -37.30 11.15 -10.50
CA ARG A 222 -37.16 9.94 -9.68
C ARG A 222 -38.15 8.91 -10.18
N TRP A 223 -37.76 7.63 -10.08
CA TRP A 223 -38.69 6.53 -10.31
C TRP A 223 -39.78 6.50 -9.25
N ALA A 224 -41.00 6.11 -9.62
CA ALA A 224 -42.14 5.99 -8.73
C ALA A 224 -41.95 4.92 -7.64
N ILE A 225 -41.15 3.88 -7.94
CA ILE A 225 -40.74 2.84 -6.99
C ILE A 225 -39.20 2.79 -6.98
N ALA A 226 -38.61 2.76 -5.78
CA ALA A 226 -37.16 2.66 -5.61
C ALA A 226 -36.64 1.34 -6.23
N ASP A 227 -35.53 1.44 -6.97
CA ASP A 227 -34.83 0.33 -7.63
C ASP A 227 -35.68 -0.52 -8.60
N GLN A 228 -36.89 -0.07 -8.95
CA GLN A 228 -37.84 -0.77 -9.84
C GLN A 228 -38.48 0.20 -10.84
N PRO A 229 -37.74 0.67 -11.86
CA PRO A 229 -38.30 1.53 -12.90
C PRO A 229 -39.33 0.79 -13.75
N SER A 230 -40.41 1.48 -14.11
CA SER A 230 -41.26 1.06 -15.23
C SER A 230 -40.50 1.12 -16.55
N ALA A 231 -41.02 0.43 -17.59
CA ALA A 231 -40.42 0.46 -18.92
C ALA A 231 -40.30 1.89 -19.51
N ALA A 232 -41.20 2.81 -19.17
CA ALA A 232 -41.13 4.21 -19.58
C ALA A 232 -40.02 4.97 -18.84
N GLU A 233 -39.89 4.78 -17.52
CA GLU A 233 -38.84 5.40 -16.71
C GLU A 233 -37.44 4.89 -17.05
N ALA A 234 -37.32 3.62 -17.45
CA ALA A 234 -36.09 3.04 -17.99
C ALA A 234 -35.79 3.55 -19.42
N GLY A 235 -36.81 3.66 -20.27
CA GLY A 235 -36.69 4.16 -21.64
C GLY A 235 -36.21 5.61 -21.74
N ALA A 236 -36.55 6.45 -20.74
CA ALA A 236 -36.11 7.85 -20.67
C ALA A 236 -34.63 8.03 -20.26
N ILE A 237 -33.91 6.97 -19.86
CA ILE A 237 -32.52 7.10 -19.35
C ILE A 237 -31.54 7.58 -20.45
N PRO A 238 -31.50 6.99 -21.68
CA PRO A 238 -30.56 7.41 -22.71
C PRO A 238 -30.83 8.82 -23.24
N GLU A 239 -32.10 9.26 -23.26
CA GLU A 239 -32.49 10.63 -23.64
C GLU A 239 -32.01 11.70 -22.66
N ASN A 240 -31.57 11.30 -21.46
CA ASN A 240 -31.24 12.22 -20.37
C ASN A 240 -29.85 11.94 -19.75
N LEU A 241 -29.04 11.09 -20.38
CA LEU A 241 -27.72 10.71 -19.89
C LEU A 241 -26.79 10.31 -21.04
N VAL A 242 -25.63 10.97 -21.10
CA VAL A 242 -24.44 10.45 -21.78
C VAL A 242 -23.54 9.81 -20.73
N ALA A 243 -23.26 8.51 -20.84
CA ALA A 243 -22.34 7.81 -19.97
C ALA A 243 -21.48 6.82 -20.78
N TYR A 244 -20.16 6.96 -20.71
CA TYR A 244 -19.20 6.05 -21.35
C TYR A 244 -17.82 6.07 -20.69
N CYS A 245 -17.07 5.00 -20.88
CA CYS A 245 -15.66 4.88 -20.51
C CYS A 245 -14.86 4.16 -21.60
N GLY A 246 -13.54 4.33 -21.56
CA GLY A 246 -12.57 3.58 -22.36
C GLY A 246 -11.19 4.21 -22.28
N THR A 247 -10.41 4.08 -23.34
CA THR A 247 -9.07 4.68 -23.47
C THR A 247 -9.08 5.94 -24.35
N TYR A 248 -8.01 6.73 -24.32
CA TYR A 248 -7.86 7.90 -25.20
C TYR A 248 -6.47 8.04 -25.80
N SER A 249 -6.40 8.61 -27.00
CA SER A 249 -5.18 9.04 -27.68
C SER A 249 -5.27 10.52 -28.04
N VAL A 250 -4.12 11.20 -28.10
CA VAL A 250 -4.02 12.65 -28.34
C VAL A 250 -3.14 12.92 -29.56
N ASP A 251 -3.62 13.76 -30.47
CA ASP A 251 -2.85 14.37 -31.55
C ASP A 251 -2.73 15.86 -31.25
N GLU A 252 -1.58 16.27 -30.71
CA GLU A 252 -1.29 17.68 -30.42
C GLU A 252 -1.17 18.53 -31.69
N ALA A 253 -0.61 17.96 -32.77
CA ALA A 253 -0.40 18.68 -34.02
C ALA A 253 -1.73 18.95 -34.75
N GLY A 254 -2.68 18.01 -34.65
CA GLY A 254 -4.05 18.16 -35.12
C GLY A 254 -4.99 18.87 -34.13
N GLY A 255 -4.57 19.10 -32.87
CA GLY A 255 -5.39 19.72 -31.83
C GLY A 255 -6.62 18.89 -31.43
N PHE A 256 -6.53 17.56 -31.43
CA PHE A 256 -7.67 16.68 -31.11
C PHE A 256 -7.31 15.50 -30.22
N VAL A 257 -8.31 15.03 -29.48
CA VAL A 257 -8.29 13.79 -28.69
C VAL A 257 -9.28 12.81 -29.31
N VAL A 258 -8.98 11.53 -29.30
CA VAL A 258 -9.90 10.45 -29.68
C VAL A 258 -10.18 9.62 -28.45
N HIS A 259 -11.46 9.42 -28.11
CA HIS A 259 -11.87 8.48 -27.08
C HIS A 259 -12.23 7.16 -27.76
N HIS A 260 -11.51 6.09 -27.44
CA HIS A 260 -11.77 4.73 -27.88
C HIS A 260 -12.76 4.11 -26.89
N VAL A 261 -14.02 3.98 -27.29
CA VAL A 261 -15.11 3.67 -26.35
C VAL A 261 -15.17 2.17 -26.06
N GLU A 262 -14.92 1.78 -24.81
CA GLU A 262 -14.90 0.38 -24.35
C GLU A 262 -16.23 -0.03 -23.69
N ILE A 263 -16.98 0.94 -23.17
CA ILE A 263 -18.35 0.77 -22.67
C ILE A 263 -19.14 2.07 -22.81
N ASP A 264 -20.40 1.99 -23.26
CA ASP A 264 -21.33 3.10 -23.41
C ASP A 264 -22.75 2.69 -22.94
N LEU A 265 -23.55 3.68 -22.53
CA LEU A 265 -24.96 3.50 -22.18
C LEU A 265 -25.80 2.93 -23.34
N SER A 266 -25.47 3.31 -24.58
CA SER A 266 -25.99 2.71 -25.81
C SER A 266 -25.02 1.61 -26.26
N PRO A 267 -25.44 0.34 -26.36
CA PRO A 267 -24.57 -0.76 -26.81
C PRO A 267 -23.92 -0.51 -28.18
N ASN A 268 -24.56 0.29 -29.04
CA ASN A 268 -24.04 0.69 -30.36
C ASN A 268 -22.87 1.70 -30.30
N GLY A 269 -22.61 2.29 -29.13
CA GLY A 269 -21.46 3.18 -28.90
C GLY A 269 -20.17 2.43 -28.52
N THR A 270 -20.29 1.20 -28.03
CA THR A 270 -19.15 0.35 -27.67
C THR A 270 -18.35 -0.06 -28.91
N GLY A 271 -17.01 0.04 -28.83
CA GLY A 271 -16.10 -0.21 -29.95
C GLY A 271 -16.01 0.93 -30.97
N THR A 272 -16.52 2.13 -30.65
CA THR A 272 -16.47 3.30 -31.56
C THR A 272 -15.47 4.36 -31.12
N ASP A 273 -14.93 5.09 -32.09
CA ASP A 273 -14.00 6.21 -31.86
C ASP A 273 -14.73 7.56 -31.83
N ARG A 274 -14.55 8.32 -30.74
CA ARG A 274 -15.14 9.66 -30.56
C ARG A 274 -14.06 10.74 -30.58
N LYS A 275 -13.75 11.23 -31.79
CA LYS A 275 -12.86 12.38 -31.99
C LYS A 275 -13.48 13.69 -31.46
N ARG A 276 -12.69 14.46 -30.71
CA ARG A 276 -13.01 15.79 -30.18
C ARG A 276 -11.83 16.73 -30.42
N PHE A 277 -12.05 17.85 -31.10
CA PHE A 277 -11.07 18.95 -31.09
C PHE A 277 -11.07 19.57 -29.69
N PHE A 278 -9.91 19.87 -29.12
CA PHE A 278 -9.82 20.38 -27.75
C PHE A 278 -9.04 21.68 -27.62
N THR A 279 -9.26 22.39 -26.53
CA THR A 279 -8.46 23.53 -26.10
C THR A 279 -8.45 23.58 -24.57
N VAL A 280 -7.28 23.68 -23.97
CA VAL A 280 -7.10 23.86 -22.52
C VAL A 280 -6.51 25.24 -22.27
N THR A 281 -7.17 26.03 -21.43
CA THR A 281 -6.73 27.38 -21.04
C THR A 281 -6.88 27.52 -19.53
N GLY A 282 -5.79 27.27 -18.80
CA GLY A 282 -5.80 27.17 -17.34
C GLY A 282 -6.74 26.05 -16.86
N ASP A 283 -7.73 26.41 -16.05
CA ASP A 283 -8.76 25.49 -15.55
C ASP A 283 -9.97 25.35 -16.48
N ARG A 284 -9.90 25.82 -17.73
CA ARG A 284 -10.98 25.67 -18.74
C ARG A 284 -10.60 24.62 -19.78
N LEU A 285 -11.47 23.64 -20.01
CA LEU A 285 -11.41 22.71 -21.14
C LEU A 285 -12.61 22.92 -22.05
N VAL A 286 -12.35 23.10 -23.35
CA VAL A 286 -13.37 23.09 -24.41
C VAL A 286 -13.16 21.83 -25.25
N LEU A 287 -14.22 21.05 -25.46
CA LEU A 287 -14.27 19.92 -26.39
C LEU A 287 -15.32 20.21 -27.48
N ARG A 288 -14.92 20.20 -28.75
CA ARG A 288 -15.83 20.33 -29.89
C ARG A 288 -15.91 19.01 -30.65
N ALA A 289 -17.13 18.53 -30.91
CA ALA A 289 -17.35 17.31 -31.66
C ALA A 289 -16.82 17.42 -33.10
N ALA A 290 -16.13 16.39 -33.57
CA ALA A 290 -15.83 16.22 -34.99
C ALA A 290 -17.05 15.60 -35.73
N PRO A 291 -17.21 15.85 -37.04
CA PRO A 291 -18.24 15.20 -37.85
C PRO A 291 -18.10 13.66 -37.87
N PRO A 292 -19.20 12.91 -38.15
CA PRO A 292 -20.55 13.40 -38.44
C PRO A 292 -21.26 13.97 -37.21
N LEU A 293 -22.14 14.95 -37.46
CA LEU A 293 -23.09 15.53 -36.50
C LEU A 293 -24.52 15.32 -37.05
N PRO A 294 -25.58 15.50 -36.23
CA PRO A 294 -26.96 15.55 -36.73
C PRO A 294 -27.14 16.55 -37.88
N GLU A 295 -28.12 16.31 -38.74
CA GLU A 295 -28.28 17.07 -39.99
C GLU A 295 -28.50 18.57 -39.75
N ASP A 296 -29.25 18.95 -38.72
CA ASP A 296 -29.52 20.33 -38.32
C ASP A 296 -28.36 21.01 -37.57
N VAL A 297 -27.49 20.23 -36.92
CA VAL A 297 -26.39 20.73 -36.07
C VAL A 297 -25.17 21.10 -36.91
N GLN A 298 -24.66 22.33 -36.73
CA GLN A 298 -23.40 22.80 -37.32
C GLN A 298 -22.20 22.53 -36.41
N ALA A 299 -22.35 22.63 -35.08
CA ALA A 299 -21.30 22.30 -34.12
C ALA A 299 -21.87 21.98 -32.73
N LEU A 300 -21.45 20.85 -32.14
CA LEU A 300 -21.63 20.56 -30.70
C LEU A 300 -20.35 20.92 -29.94
N THR A 301 -20.47 21.80 -28.95
CA THR A 301 -19.36 22.24 -28.07
C THR A 301 -19.72 21.99 -26.61
N ILE A 302 -18.83 21.30 -25.90
CA ILE A 302 -18.96 20.97 -24.47
C ILE A 302 -17.83 21.65 -23.72
N THR A 303 -18.17 22.42 -22.70
CA THR A 303 -17.22 23.22 -21.92
C THR A 303 -17.21 22.80 -20.46
N TRP A 304 -16.00 22.69 -19.91
CA TRP A 304 -15.73 22.13 -18.59
C TRP A 304 -14.80 23.05 -17.79
N GLU A 305 -14.89 22.92 -16.46
CA GLU A 305 -13.96 23.52 -15.49
C GLU A 305 -13.18 22.43 -14.76
N ARG A 306 -11.90 22.68 -14.45
CA ARG A 306 -11.06 21.74 -13.70
C ARG A 306 -11.53 21.66 -12.25
N VAL A 307 -11.69 20.45 -11.73
CA VAL A 307 -11.91 20.22 -10.30
C VAL A 307 -10.58 20.34 -9.56
N ARG A 308 -10.60 21.05 -8.43
CA ARG A 308 -9.50 21.19 -7.47
C ARG A 308 -9.88 20.49 -6.17
#